data_AF-A0A2N5PMG9-F1
#
_entry.id   AF-A0A2N5PMG9-F1
#
_cell.length_a   1.000
_cell.length_b   1.000
_cell.length_c   1.000
_cell.angle_alpha   90.00
_cell.angle_beta   90.00
_cell.angle_gamma   90.00
#
_symmetry.space_group_name_H-M   'P 1'
#
loop_
_entity.id
_entity.type
_entity.pdbx_description
1 polymer ?
#
loop_
_entity_poly.entity_id
_entity_poly.type
_entity_poly.pdbx_seq_one_letter_code
_entity_poly.pdbx_strand_id
1 'polypeptide(L)' 'MKVKVINKFTDKHTSKIHEVGEVFECDEARLKEIQSNRRRLVTVIEKDAPKKVQETKKGE' A
#
# COMPACT_ATOMS: atom_id res chain seq x y z
N MET A 1 -9.81 0.28 6.86
CA MET A 1 -9.31 1.54 6.26
C MET A 1 -9.17 1.34 4.77
N LYS A 2 -9.45 2.36 3.96
CA LYS A 2 -9.32 2.21 2.51
C LYS A 2 -7.94 2.63 2.05
N VAL A 3 -7.36 1.78 1.21
CA VAL A 3 -6.05 1.99 0.62
C VAL A 3 -6.16 1.90 -0.90
N LYS A 4 -5.40 2.73 -1.58
CA LYS A 4 -5.26 2.74 -3.04
C LYS A 4 -3.92 2.14 -3.42
N VAL A 5 -3.93 1.19 -4.33
CA VAL A 5 -2.73 0.58 -4.90
C VAL A 5 -2.05 1.61 -5.78
N ILE A 6 -0.78 1.88 -5.50
CA ILE A 6 0.07 2.76 -6.31
C ILE A 6 1.04 1.99 -7.18
N ASN A 7 1.28 0.71 -6.86
CA ASN A 7 2.15 -0.16 -7.64
C ASN A 7 1.61 -1.58 -7.64
N LYS A 8 1.63 -2.26 -8.79
CA LYS A 8 1.10 -3.62 -8.92
C LYS A 8 1.85 -4.57 -7.98
N PHE A 9 1.10 -5.34 -7.19
CA PHE A 9 1.68 -6.37 -6.32
C PHE A 9 0.80 -7.60 -6.22
N THR A 10 1.42 -8.74 -5.96
CA THR A 10 0.72 -9.97 -5.63
C THR A 10 0.57 -10.04 -4.13
N ASP A 11 -0.67 -10.04 -3.65
CA ASP A 11 -0.95 -10.22 -2.23
C ASP A 11 -0.81 -11.70 -1.88
N LYS A 12 0.13 -12.00 -0.98
CA LYS A 12 0.40 -13.38 -0.56
C LYS A 12 -0.73 -13.97 0.28
N HIS A 13 -1.55 -13.14 0.91
CA HIS A 13 -2.61 -13.56 1.82
C HIS A 13 -3.87 -14.00 1.05
N THR A 14 -4.22 -13.29 -0.02
CA THR A 14 -5.37 -13.61 -0.88
C THR A 14 -4.98 -14.32 -2.17
N SER A 15 -3.68 -14.41 -2.47
CA SER A 15 -3.15 -14.84 -3.78
C SER A 15 -3.72 -14.03 -4.96
N LYS A 16 -4.24 -12.83 -4.69
CA LYS A 16 -4.77 -11.93 -5.71
C LYS A 16 -3.69 -10.96 -6.17
N ILE A 17 -3.76 -10.62 -7.44
CA ILE A 17 -2.94 -9.59 -8.04
C ILE A 17 -3.71 -8.28 -7.94
N HIS A 18 -3.15 -7.33 -7.20
CA HIS A 18 -3.70 -5.98 -7.06
C HIS A 18 -3.09 -5.08 -8.13
N GLU A 19 -3.95 -4.43 -8.91
CA GLU A 19 -3.54 -3.54 -10.00
C GLU A 19 -3.40 -2.09 -9.56
N VAL A 20 -2.59 -1.31 -10.28
CA VAL A 20 -2.39 0.12 -9.98
C VAL A 20 -3.72 0.86 -10.11
N GLY A 21 -4.06 1.66 -9.11
CA GLY A 21 -5.30 2.42 -9.07
C GLY A 21 -6.45 1.69 -8.39
N GLU A 22 -6.33 0.39 -8.11
CA GLU A 22 -7.33 -0.37 -7.37
C GLU A 22 -7.44 0.16 -5.94
N VAL A 23 -8.68 0.25 -5.45
CA VAL A 23 -8.98 0.66 -4.09
C VAL A 23 -9.58 -0.53 -3.36
N PHE A 24 -9.00 -0.86 -2.22
CA PHE A 24 -9.49 -1.95 -1.38
C PHE A 24 -9.44 -1.56 0.10
N GLU A 25 -10.26 -2.24 0.88
CA GLU A 25 -10.27 -2.08 2.32
C GLU A 25 -9.34 -3.11 2.98
N CYS A 26 -8.55 -2.63 3.94
CA CYS A 26 -7.68 -3.48 4.74
C CYS A 26 -7.51 -2.97 6.17
N ASP A 27 -7.00 -3.86 7.02
CA ASP A 27 -6.64 -3.58 8.40
C ASP A 27 -5.23 -3.01 8.53
N GLU A 28 -4.93 -2.43 9.70
CA GLU A 28 -3.64 -1.76 9.93
C GLU A 28 -2.48 -2.75 9.90
N ALA A 29 -2.70 -3.94 10.49
CA ALA A 29 -1.75 -5.04 10.44
C ALA A 29 -1.39 -5.39 8.99
N ARG A 30 -2.39 -5.47 8.11
CA ARG A 30 -2.21 -5.81 6.70
C ARG A 30 -1.54 -4.69 5.91
N LEU A 31 -1.90 -3.44 6.16
CA LEU A 31 -1.19 -2.29 5.59
C LEU A 31 0.30 -2.31 5.97
N LYS A 32 0.60 -2.59 7.24
CA LYS A 32 1.97 -2.66 7.75
C LYS A 32 2.75 -3.81 7.13
N GLU A 33 2.13 -4.97 6.92
CA GLU A 33 2.71 -6.11 6.20
C GLU A 33 3.06 -5.73 4.75
N ILE A 34 2.13 -5.10 4.04
CA ILE A 34 2.31 -4.69 2.64
C ILE A 34 3.42 -3.64 2.53
N GLN A 35 3.44 -2.64 3.42
CA GLN A 35 4.49 -1.61 3.45
C GLN A 35 5.85 -2.15 3.89
N SER A 36 5.90 -3.21 4.71
CA SER A 36 7.14 -3.84 5.17
C SER A 36 7.79 -4.69 4.07
N ASN A 37 7.00 -5.35 3.22
CA ASN A 37 7.52 -6.16 2.11
C ASN A 37 8.13 -5.31 1.00
N ARG A 38 7.48 -4.21 0.63
CA ARG A 38 7.99 -3.27 -0.37
C ARG A 38 7.49 -1.87 -0.07
N ARG A 39 8.41 -0.91 -0.08
CA ARG A 39 8.03 0.51 0.00
C ARG A 39 7.17 0.88 -1.21
N ARG A 40 6.14 1.70 -0.98
CA ARG A 40 5.26 2.30 -2.00
C ARG A 40 4.44 1.29 -2.84
N LEU A 41 3.78 0.31 -2.21
CA LEU A 41 2.78 -0.52 -2.90
C LEU A 41 1.37 0.06 -2.82
N VAL A 42 1.00 0.62 -1.67
CA VAL A 42 -0.33 1.17 -1.38
C VAL A 42 -0.21 2.50 -0.65
N THR A 43 -1.21 3.37 -0.83
CA THR A 43 -1.41 4.63 -0.11
C THR A 43 -2.75 4.62 0.61
N VAL A 44 -2.85 5.22 1.78
CA VAL A 44 -4.11 5.29 2.52
C VAL A 44 -4.94 6.45 1.97
N ILE A 45 -6.20 6.21 1.61
CA ILE A 45 -7.10 7.23 1.02
C ILE A 45 -8.24 7.62 1.96
N GLU A 46 -8.67 6.72 2.86
CA GLU A 46 -9.69 7.01 3.87
C GLU A 46 -9.21 6.44 5.20
N LYS A 47 -8.55 7.33 5.95
CA LYS A 47 -8.36 7.26 7.39
C LYS A 47 -8.15 8.70 7.81
N ASP A 48 -8.94 9.15 8.78
CA ASP A 48 -8.63 10.31 9.61
C ASP A 48 -7.10 10.38 9.83
N ALA A 49 -6.46 11.44 9.34
CA ALA A 49 -5.02 11.49 9.00
C ALA A 49 -4.09 11.44 10.25
N PRO A 50 -2.73 11.52 10.16
CA PRO A 50 -1.79 11.40 9.03
C PRO A 50 -0.52 10.53 9.35
N LYS A 51 0.08 9.80 8.38
CA LYS A 51 1.54 9.52 8.46
C LYS A 51 2.20 9.12 7.13
N LYS A 52 2.87 10.11 6.52
CA LYS A 52 4.29 10.10 6.09
C LYS A 52 4.86 8.72 5.69
N VAL A 53 4.89 8.43 4.39
CA VAL A 53 5.90 7.51 3.84
C VAL A 53 6.78 8.25 2.85
N GLN A 54 7.98 8.44 3.37
CA GLN A 54 9.17 9.08 2.86
C GLN A 54 9.47 8.67 1.41
N GLU A 55 9.61 9.69 0.58
CA GLU A 55 10.27 9.63 -0.71
C GLU A 55 11.67 9.05 -0.52
N THR A 56 11.89 7.80 -0.90
CA THR A 56 13.26 7.34 -1.16
C THR A 56 13.55 7.64 -2.61
N LYS A 57 14.38 8.67 -2.78
CA LYS A 57 15.06 9.08 -3.99
C LYS A 57 15.77 7.87 -4.61
N LYS A 58 15.61 7.68 -5.91
CA LYS A 58 16.56 6.95 -6.76
C LYS A 58 16.92 7.89 -7.90
N GLY A 59 18.21 8.12 -8.09
CA GLY A 59 18.81 9.08 -9.03
C GLY A 59 19.38 10.26 -8.26
N GLU A 60 20.68 10.53 -8.21
CA GLU A 60 21.84 10.10 -9.02
C GLU A 60 23.08 10.00 -8.14
#